data_AF-A0A1X2G312-F1
#
_entry.id   AF-A0A1X2G312-F1
#
_cell.length_a   1.000
_cell.length_b   1.000
_cell.length_c   1.000
_cell.angle_alpha   90.00
_cell.angle_beta   90.00
_cell.angle_gamma   90.00
#
_symmetry.space_group_name_H-M   'P 1'
#
loop_
_entity.id
_entity.type
_entity.pdbx_description
1 polymer ?
#
loop_
_entity_poly.entity_id
_entity_poly.type
_entity_poly.pdbx_seq_one_letter_code
_entity_poly.pdbx_strand_id
1 'polypeptide(L)'
;MVKNQHGRLGTHRSAWQRFFLGPNERPWFSWITGGAMLAVLIYELIRNSALTGSVISTSPMFNPMIGPSSSVLINVGAKFTPCMRTIPEMTPSSTLSDCYTSTSTCTVEQVCGFGGFGGKAPNQSFRFFTPIFLHAGIVHYIINMLTHLGLGADLEKGMGIPRYTALYLLAGLFGNVLSSMLGRYNSPSMGCSGALFGLIGYMFIDTLAHWKLIDNPGREILKLLVSTIISLILGLLPGCKKFLTKNIFVGLDNFAHLGGFVVGLVAGVILCPMPMLSKKSMWVKWVARLSATVVLVVLFVVCINVFYNSADPSQICPGCKYLSCLPVSNWCDF
;
A
#
# COMPACT_ATOMS: atom_id res chain seq x y z
N MET A 1 -1.15 16.96 17.78
CA MET A 1 -0.82 17.63 19.05
C MET A 1 0.63 17.44 19.52
N VAL A 2 1.42 16.51 18.96
CA VAL A 2 2.88 16.36 19.22
C VAL A 2 3.74 17.54 18.70
N LYS A 3 3.17 18.41 17.83
CA LYS A 3 3.82 19.58 17.20
C LYS A 3 4.52 20.52 18.21
N ASN A 4 3.94 20.75 19.39
CA ASN A 4 4.45 21.74 20.35
C ASN A 4 5.65 21.27 21.19
N GLN A 5 5.91 19.96 21.30
CA GLN A 5 6.99 19.46 22.15
C GLN A 5 8.24 19.02 21.36
N HIS A 6 8.09 18.46 20.15
CA HIS A 6 9.24 18.23 19.27
C HIS A 6 9.93 19.54 18.87
N GLY A 7 9.17 20.64 18.75
CA GLY A 7 9.71 21.98 18.54
C GLY A 7 10.62 22.46 19.67
N ARG A 8 10.32 22.14 20.93
CA ARG A 8 11.15 22.54 22.10
C ARG A 8 12.43 21.69 22.27
N LEU A 9 12.41 20.43 21.83
CA LEU A 9 13.59 19.53 21.87
C LEU A 9 14.52 19.69 20.65
N GLY A 10 14.05 20.32 19.58
CA GLY A 10 14.77 20.46 18.31
C GLY A 10 15.63 21.72 18.16
N THR A 11 15.45 22.73 19.02
CA THR A 11 16.13 24.04 18.90
C THR A 11 17.66 23.92 18.96
N HIS A 12 18.19 22.97 19.73
CA HIS A 12 19.63 22.75 19.91
C HIS A 12 20.27 21.75 18.91
N ARG A 13 19.49 21.14 18.01
CA ARG A 13 20.03 20.15 17.06
C ARG A 13 20.65 20.83 15.84
N SER A 14 21.83 20.38 15.42
CA SER A 14 22.45 20.77 14.14
C SER A 14 21.56 20.37 12.95
N ALA A 15 21.76 21.00 11.79
CA ALA A 15 21.00 20.66 10.57
C ALA A 15 21.07 19.16 10.23
N TRP A 16 22.25 18.54 10.42
CA TRP A 16 22.47 17.11 10.21
C TRP A 16 21.66 16.26 11.21
N GLN A 17 21.63 16.62 12.49
CA GLN A 17 20.85 15.90 13.49
C GLN A 17 19.33 16.05 13.25
N ARG A 18 18.87 17.22 12.79
CA ARG A 18 17.45 17.44 12.43
C ARG A 18 17.03 16.53 11.27
N PHE A 19 17.87 16.41 10.24
CA PHE A 19 17.62 15.54 9.08
C PHE A 19 17.30 14.09 9.51
N PHE A 20 18.12 13.52 10.40
CA PHE A 20 18.01 12.12 10.84
C PHE A 20 16.99 11.89 11.97
N LEU A 21 16.88 12.84 12.91
CA LEU A 21 16.14 12.64 14.17
C LEU A 21 14.86 13.47 14.28
N GLY A 22 14.62 14.38 13.34
CA GLY A 22 13.60 15.42 13.43
C GLY A 22 13.92 16.49 14.49
N PRO A 23 13.06 17.51 14.65
CA PRO A 23 12.06 17.89 13.67
C PRO A 23 12.71 18.50 12.41
N ASN A 24 12.21 18.14 11.23
CA ASN A 24 12.58 18.78 9.97
C ASN A 24 11.62 19.93 9.66
N GLU A 25 12.14 20.99 9.06
CA GLU A 25 11.32 22.13 8.63
C GLU A 25 10.47 21.77 7.40
N ARG A 26 11.02 20.93 6.51
CA ARG A 26 10.41 20.58 5.22
C ARG A 26 10.24 19.06 5.08
N PRO A 27 9.08 18.59 4.61
CA PRO A 27 8.79 17.18 4.35
C PRO A 27 9.25 16.80 2.93
N TRP A 28 10.57 16.81 2.71
CA TRP A 28 11.16 16.58 1.39
C TRP A 28 10.73 15.27 0.74
N PHE A 29 10.72 14.16 1.49
CA PHE A 29 10.32 12.87 0.95
C PHE A 29 8.87 12.92 0.49
N SER A 30 7.95 13.45 1.29
CA SER A 30 6.52 13.52 0.95
C SER A 30 6.28 14.38 -0.29
N TRP A 31 6.95 15.54 -0.39
CA TRP A 31 6.85 16.41 -1.57
C TRP A 31 7.43 15.78 -2.84
N ILE A 32 8.65 15.23 -2.75
CA ILE A 32 9.33 14.59 -3.90
C ILE A 32 8.51 13.40 -4.39
N THR A 33 8.09 12.52 -3.48
CA THR A 33 7.30 11.34 -3.86
C THR A 33 5.90 11.70 -4.34
N GLY A 34 5.26 12.74 -3.79
CA GLY A 34 3.98 13.25 -4.31
C GLY A 34 4.12 13.75 -5.76
N GLY A 35 5.17 14.53 -6.05
CA GLY A 35 5.47 14.97 -7.42
C GLY A 35 5.81 13.82 -8.36
N ALA A 36 6.57 12.82 -7.89
CA ALA A 36 6.87 11.62 -8.67
C ALA A 36 5.60 10.81 -8.97
N MET A 37 4.70 10.66 -8.01
CA MET A 37 3.39 10.00 -8.19
C MET A 37 2.51 10.75 -9.19
N LEU A 38 2.56 12.10 -9.23
CA LEU A 38 1.89 12.88 -10.26
C LEU A 38 2.46 12.60 -11.65
N ALA A 39 3.79 12.58 -11.79
CA ALA A 39 4.44 12.27 -13.06
C ALA A 39 4.10 10.85 -13.54
N VAL A 40 4.04 9.89 -12.62
CA VAL A 40 3.59 8.52 -12.90
C VAL A 40 2.12 8.51 -13.34
N LEU A 41 1.23 9.26 -12.69
CA LEU A 41 -0.16 9.38 -13.11
C LEU A 41 -0.32 9.97 -14.52
N ILE A 42 0.48 10.98 -14.86
CA ILE A 42 0.50 11.53 -16.21
C ILE A 42 0.94 10.46 -17.21
N TYR A 43 1.98 9.68 -16.89
CA TYR A 43 2.43 8.57 -17.72
C TYR A 43 1.36 7.48 -17.86
N GLU A 44 0.67 7.11 -16.77
CA GLU A 44 -0.45 6.17 -16.74
C GLU A 44 -1.55 6.58 -17.74
N LEU A 45 -1.93 7.86 -17.75
CA LEU A 45 -2.94 8.43 -18.65
C LEU A 45 -2.48 8.48 -20.12
N ILE A 46 -1.21 8.84 -20.36
CA ILE A 46 -0.62 8.83 -21.71
C ILE A 46 -0.59 7.40 -22.27
N ARG A 47 -0.17 6.43 -21.46
CA ARG A 47 -0.15 5.01 -21.86
C ARG A 47 -1.55 4.47 -22.11
N ASN A 48 -2.54 4.91 -21.34
CA ASN A 48 -3.92 4.56 -21.62
C ASN A 48 -4.36 5.07 -23.00
N SER A 49 -4.11 6.35 -23.28
CA SER A 49 -4.42 6.95 -24.59
C SER A 49 -3.75 6.21 -25.74
N ALA A 50 -2.49 5.81 -25.57
CA ALA A 50 -1.73 5.08 -26.59
C ALA A 50 -2.26 3.67 -26.86
N LEU A 51 -2.79 2.97 -25.85
CA LEU A 51 -3.22 1.57 -25.97
C LEU A 51 -4.72 1.42 -26.23
N THR A 52 -5.55 2.32 -25.70
CA THR A 52 -7.02 2.25 -25.80
C THR A 52 -7.63 3.31 -26.71
N GLY A 53 -6.83 4.31 -27.15
CA GLY A 53 -7.31 5.46 -27.92
C GLY A 53 -8.00 6.53 -27.08
N SER A 54 -8.06 6.39 -25.75
CA SER A 54 -8.70 7.35 -24.85
C SER A 54 -7.85 7.61 -23.60
N VAL A 55 -7.83 8.85 -23.10
CA VAL A 55 -7.09 9.21 -21.88
C VAL A 55 -7.73 8.56 -20.64
N ILE A 56 -9.06 8.49 -20.61
CA ILE A 56 -9.84 7.88 -19.53
C ILE A 56 -10.53 6.63 -20.08
N SER A 57 -10.53 5.55 -19.30
CA SER A 57 -11.21 4.31 -19.66
C SER A 57 -12.72 4.45 -19.48
N THR A 58 -13.45 4.52 -20.59
CA THR A 58 -14.92 4.49 -20.64
C THR A 58 -15.46 3.18 -21.22
N SER A 59 -14.62 2.43 -21.93
CA SER A 59 -14.89 1.13 -22.53
C SER A 59 -13.61 0.30 -22.45
N PRO A 60 -13.68 -1.03 -22.21
CA PRO A 60 -14.87 -1.87 -22.06
C PRO A 60 -15.56 -1.75 -20.69
N MET A 61 -14.86 -1.22 -19.68
CA MET A 61 -15.46 -0.84 -18.39
C MET A 61 -15.12 0.61 -18.05
N PHE A 62 -16.08 1.32 -17.46
CA PHE A 62 -15.88 2.68 -16.99
C PHE A 62 -15.06 2.66 -15.71
N ASN A 63 -13.94 3.40 -15.70
CA ASN A 63 -13.16 3.59 -14.49
C ASN A 63 -13.68 4.80 -13.71
N PRO A 64 -14.37 4.59 -12.56
CA PRO A 64 -14.91 5.66 -11.73
C PRO A 64 -13.85 6.56 -11.09
N MET A 65 -12.60 6.10 -11.01
CA MET A 65 -11.49 6.90 -10.47
C MET A 65 -10.98 7.93 -11.48
N ILE A 66 -11.58 8.01 -12.68
CA ILE A 66 -11.20 8.91 -13.77
C ILE A 66 -9.74 8.62 -14.14
N GLY A 67 -9.51 7.45 -14.74
CA GLY A 67 -8.16 6.95 -15.00
C GLY A 67 -8.09 5.85 -16.05
N PRO A 68 -6.91 5.20 -16.16
CA PRO A 68 -6.66 4.13 -17.13
C PRO A 68 -7.49 2.87 -16.90
N SER A 69 -7.48 1.94 -17.87
CA SER A 69 -8.04 0.60 -17.67
C SER A 69 -7.14 -0.26 -16.78
N SER A 70 -7.71 -1.29 -16.15
CA SER A 70 -6.96 -2.24 -15.31
C SER A 70 -5.82 -2.93 -16.06
N SER A 71 -6.01 -3.29 -17.33
CA SER A 71 -4.98 -3.91 -18.16
C SER A 71 -3.81 -2.96 -18.43
N VAL A 72 -4.09 -1.68 -18.68
CA VAL A 72 -3.05 -0.66 -18.83
C VAL A 72 -2.29 -0.48 -17.52
N LEU A 73 -2.99 -0.45 -16.38
CA LEU A 73 -2.36 -0.37 -15.06
C LEU A 73 -1.45 -1.58 -14.78
N ILE A 74 -1.85 -2.78 -15.19
CA ILE A 74 -0.98 -3.97 -15.15
C ILE A 74 0.23 -3.76 -16.06
N ASN A 75 0.03 -3.27 -17.28
CA ASN A 75 1.11 -3.03 -18.25
C ASN A 75 2.18 -2.06 -17.74
N VAL A 76 1.79 -1.04 -16.97
CA VAL A 76 2.71 -0.04 -16.41
C VAL A 76 3.32 -0.43 -15.06
N GLY A 77 2.90 -1.55 -14.45
CA GLY A 77 3.57 -2.11 -13.28
C GLY A 77 2.73 -2.30 -12.02
N ALA A 78 1.39 -2.28 -12.10
CA ALA A 78 0.54 -2.59 -10.95
C ALA A 78 0.79 -4.00 -10.41
N LYS A 79 0.46 -4.27 -9.14
CA LYS A 79 0.58 -5.62 -8.59
C LYS A 79 -0.40 -6.50 -9.34
N PHE A 80 0.08 -7.59 -9.94
CA PHE A 80 -0.76 -8.60 -10.59
C PHE A 80 -0.06 -9.95 -10.49
N THR A 81 -0.66 -10.87 -9.72
CA THR A 81 0.00 -12.12 -9.32
C THR A 81 0.44 -12.98 -10.51
N PRO A 82 -0.34 -13.14 -11.60
CA PRO A 82 0.08 -13.87 -12.80
C PRO A 82 1.31 -13.30 -13.51
N CYS A 83 1.68 -12.03 -13.29
CA CYS A 83 2.95 -11.48 -13.79
C CYS A 83 4.16 -11.83 -12.92
N MET A 84 3.92 -12.25 -11.68
CA MET A 84 4.95 -12.40 -10.64
C MET A 84 5.32 -13.86 -10.37
N ARG A 85 4.37 -14.78 -10.58
CA ARG A 85 4.56 -16.23 -10.44
C ARG A 85 3.56 -16.98 -11.34
N THR A 86 3.83 -18.24 -11.62
CA THR A 86 2.90 -19.13 -12.34
C THR A 86 1.66 -19.42 -11.50
N ILE A 87 0.48 -19.31 -12.12
CA ILE A 87 -0.81 -19.65 -11.52
C ILE A 87 -1.46 -20.73 -12.40
N PRO A 88 -1.83 -21.91 -11.87
CA PRO A 88 -2.41 -23.00 -12.66
C PRO A 88 -3.64 -22.59 -13.49
N GLU A 89 -4.46 -21.71 -12.92
CA GLU A 89 -5.70 -21.21 -13.53
C GLU A 89 -5.46 -20.14 -14.61
N MET A 90 -4.29 -19.51 -14.62
CA MET A 90 -3.96 -18.39 -15.51
C MET A 90 -2.50 -18.45 -15.94
N THR A 91 -2.27 -19.07 -17.10
CA THR A 91 -0.93 -19.22 -17.70
C THR A 91 -0.53 -17.96 -18.49
N PRO A 92 0.76 -17.75 -18.77
CA PRO A 92 1.22 -16.62 -19.59
C PRO A 92 0.55 -16.52 -20.98
N SER A 93 0.18 -17.66 -21.57
CA SER A 93 -0.48 -17.75 -22.87
C SER A 93 -2.02 -17.69 -22.78
N SER A 94 -2.60 -17.69 -21.57
CA SER A 94 -4.03 -17.54 -21.38
C SER A 94 -4.50 -16.22 -21.99
N THR A 95 -5.58 -16.28 -22.78
CA THR A 95 -6.11 -15.13 -23.50
C THR A 95 -7.15 -14.40 -22.64
N LEU A 96 -6.99 -13.08 -22.55
CA LEU A 96 -7.92 -12.15 -21.93
C LEU A 96 -8.68 -11.43 -23.05
N SER A 97 -10.01 -11.43 -22.98
CA SER A 97 -10.84 -10.57 -23.83
C SER A 97 -10.85 -9.15 -23.28
N ASP A 98 -11.19 -8.18 -24.13
CA ASP A 98 -11.50 -6.81 -23.72
C ASP A 98 -10.35 -6.11 -23.00
N CYS A 99 -9.11 -6.41 -23.38
CA CYS A 99 -7.98 -5.96 -22.58
C CYS A 99 -7.61 -4.49 -22.79
N TYR A 100 -7.62 -3.99 -24.03
CA TYR A 100 -7.40 -2.57 -24.33
C TYR A 100 -8.60 -1.93 -25.01
N THR A 101 -9.20 -2.63 -25.96
CA THR A 101 -10.47 -2.27 -26.62
C THR A 101 -11.46 -3.44 -26.52
N SER A 102 -12.76 -3.15 -26.69
CA SER A 102 -13.87 -4.12 -26.58
C SER A 102 -13.88 -5.23 -27.65
N THR A 103 -12.90 -5.24 -28.54
CA THR A 103 -12.71 -6.28 -29.57
C THR A 103 -11.30 -6.87 -29.52
N SER A 104 -10.42 -6.32 -28.68
CA SER A 104 -9.05 -6.81 -28.53
C SER A 104 -9.00 -8.06 -27.67
N THR A 105 -8.17 -9.01 -28.08
CA THR A 105 -7.72 -10.11 -27.23
C THR A 105 -6.23 -9.95 -27.02
N CYS A 106 -5.76 -10.29 -25.83
CA CYS A 106 -4.32 -10.32 -25.55
C CYS A 106 -3.99 -11.39 -24.53
N THR A 107 -2.74 -11.84 -24.54
CA THR A 107 -2.24 -12.83 -23.58
C THR A 107 -1.91 -12.16 -22.25
N VAL A 108 -1.88 -12.95 -21.18
CA VAL A 108 -1.39 -12.50 -19.86
C VAL A 108 0.01 -11.90 -19.99
N GLU A 109 0.90 -12.53 -20.76
CA GLU A 109 2.24 -12.00 -21.03
C GLU A 109 2.22 -10.60 -21.68
N GLN A 110 1.35 -10.38 -22.67
CA GLN A 110 1.21 -9.07 -23.30
C GLN A 110 0.70 -7.99 -22.33
N VAL A 111 -0.26 -8.35 -21.47
CA VAL A 111 -0.76 -7.42 -20.43
C VAL A 111 0.32 -7.14 -19.39
N CYS A 112 1.10 -8.15 -19.02
CA CYS A 112 2.22 -7.99 -18.09
C CYS A 112 3.33 -7.08 -18.61
N GLY A 113 3.45 -6.86 -19.93
CA GLY A 113 4.39 -5.89 -20.48
C GLY A 113 5.85 -6.17 -20.11
N PHE A 114 6.67 -5.11 -20.04
CA PHE A 114 8.10 -5.18 -19.66
C PHE A 114 8.95 -6.20 -20.44
N GLY A 115 8.63 -6.43 -21.72
CA GLY A 115 9.36 -7.37 -22.58
C GLY A 115 8.93 -8.84 -22.46
N GLY A 116 7.88 -9.13 -21.67
CA GLY A 116 7.36 -10.48 -21.49
C GLY A 116 8.27 -11.38 -20.64
N PHE A 117 8.05 -12.69 -20.74
CA PHE A 117 8.81 -13.73 -20.03
C PHE A 117 9.66 -14.57 -20.98
N GLY A 118 9.43 -14.49 -22.29
CA GLY A 118 10.26 -15.16 -23.30
C GLY A 118 10.25 -16.69 -23.15
N GLY A 119 9.07 -17.25 -22.87
CA GLY A 119 8.88 -18.70 -22.65
C GLY A 119 9.32 -19.20 -21.25
N LYS A 120 9.73 -18.30 -20.35
CA LYS A 120 10.05 -18.64 -18.95
C LYS A 120 8.83 -18.42 -18.04
N ALA A 121 8.95 -18.89 -16.80
CA ALA A 121 7.97 -18.60 -15.76
C ALA A 121 7.91 -17.07 -15.47
N PRO A 122 6.73 -16.54 -15.08
CA PRO A 122 6.59 -15.14 -14.68
C PRO A 122 7.55 -14.76 -13.54
N ASN A 123 8.21 -13.61 -13.68
CA ASN A 123 9.33 -13.22 -12.82
C ASN A 123 9.37 -11.70 -12.49
N GLN A 124 8.24 -11.00 -12.56
CA GLN A 124 8.19 -9.55 -12.35
C GLN A 124 8.04 -9.18 -10.86
N SER A 125 8.98 -9.61 -10.00
CA SER A 125 8.96 -9.36 -8.55
C SER A 125 9.02 -7.87 -8.16
N PHE A 126 9.48 -6.99 -9.05
CA PHE A 126 9.45 -5.54 -8.84
C PHE A 126 8.04 -5.00 -8.58
N ARG A 127 7.00 -5.78 -8.96
CA ARG A 127 5.59 -5.50 -8.69
C ARG A 127 5.20 -5.57 -7.20
N PHE A 128 6.13 -5.91 -6.29
CA PHE A 128 5.94 -5.62 -4.87
C PHE A 128 6.18 -4.14 -4.55
N PHE A 129 7.00 -3.43 -5.35
CA PHE A 129 7.45 -2.07 -5.06
C PHE A 129 6.80 -1.02 -5.97
N THR A 130 6.77 -1.25 -7.29
CA THR A 130 6.19 -0.31 -8.27
C THR A 130 4.76 0.15 -7.97
N PRO A 131 3.84 -0.69 -7.42
CA PRO A 131 2.46 -0.26 -7.21
C PRO A 131 2.32 0.87 -6.18
N ILE A 132 3.32 1.08 -5.32
CA ILE A 132 3.32 2.17 -4.33
C ILE A 132 3.19 3.54 -5.02
N PHE A 133 3.66 3.68 -6.25
CA PHE A 133 3.67 4.95 -6.98
C PHE A 133 2.54 5.10 -8.01
N LEU A 134 1.87 4.00 -8.35
CA LEU A 134 0.81 3.93 -9.35
C LEU A 134 -0.55 4.29 -8.76
N HIS A 135 -1.44 4.83 -9.58
CA HIS A 135 -2.77 5.23 -9.15
C HIS A 135 -3.84 4.80 -10.16
N ALA A 136 -4.94 4.27 -9.64
CA ALA A 136 -6.09 3.86 -10.46
C ALA A 136 -6.75 5.03 -11.23
N GLY A 137 -6.42 6.29 -10.91
CA GLY A 137 -6.94 7.47 -11.59
C GLY A 137 -6.76 8.75 -10.76
N ILE A 138 -7.27 9.86 -11.30
CA ILE A 138 -7.13 11.19 -10.70
C ILE A 138 -7.76 11.26 -9.31
N VAL A 139 -8.95 10.68 -9.13
CA VAL A 139 -9.66 10.71 -7.84
C VAL A 139 -8.87 9.94 -6.78
N HIS A 140 -8.35 8.76 -7.13
CA HIS A 140 -7.56 7.95 -6.22
C HIS A 140 -6.25 8.66 -5.83
N TYR A 141 -5.57 9.32 -6.78
CA TYR A 141 -4.39 10.13 -6.51
C TYR A 141 -4.69 11.28 -5.54
N ILE A 142 -5.76 12.05 -5.78
CA ILE A 142 -6.13 13.18 -4.90
C ILE A 142 -6.37 12.69 -3.47
N ILE A 143 -7.17 11.62 -3.29
CA ILE A 143 -7.46 11.07 -1.97
C ILE A 143 -6.18 10.64 -1.25
N ASN A 144 -5.28 9.92 -1.94
CA ASN A 144 -4.00 9.53 -1.36
C ASN A 144 -3.13 10.75 -1.02
N MET A 145 -3.09 11.77 -1.87
CA MET A 145 -2.27 12.95 -1.64
C MET A 145 -2.77 13.80 -0.48
N LEU A 146 -4.07 13.85 -0.21
CA LEU A 146 -4.61 14.52 0.98
C LEU A 146 -4.01 13.92 2.26
N THR A 147 -3.92 12.60 2.34
CA THR A 147 -3.32 11.92 3.50
C THR A 147 -1.79 11.95 3.47
N HIS A 148 -1.17 11.72 2.31
CA HIS A 148 0.30 11.70 2.15
C HIS A 148 0.94 13.06 2.41
N LEU A 149 0.42 14.12 1.79
CA LEU A 149 0.94 15.49 1.94
C LEU A 149 0.40 16.21 3.17
N GLY A 150 -0.68 15.70 3.78
CA GLY A 150 -1.20 16.18 5.06
C GLY A 150 -0.56 15.45 6.24
N LEU A 151 -1.06 14.25 6.53
CA LEU A 151 -0.61 13.43 7.66
C LEU A 151 0.83 12.94 7.48
N GLY A 152 1.16 12.42 6.31
CA GLY A 152 2.51 11.89 6.03
C GLY A 152 3.59 12.95 6.17
N ALA A 153 3.38 14.13 5.59
CA ALA A 153 4.27 15.28 5.74
C ALA A 153 4.45 15.71 7.21
N ASP A 154 3.38 15.71 8.01
CA ASP A 154 3.47 16.03 9.43
C ASP A 154 4.27 14.98 10.22
N LEU A 155 4.10 13.69 9.90
CA LEU A 155 4.90 12.60 10.48
C LEU A 155 6.37 12.65 10.05
N GLU A 156 6.66 12.93 8.78
CA GLU A 156 8.02 13.08 8.28
C GLU A 156 8.78 14.19 9.02
N LYS A 157 8.14 15.35 9.19
CA LYS A 157 8.70 16.46 9.96
C LYS A 157 8.96 16.06 11.40
N GLY A 158 8.16 15.18 12.00
CA GLY A 158 8.36 14.70 13.38
C GLY A 158 9.46 13.64 13.50
N MET A 159 9.45 12.62 12.64
CA MET A 159 10.30 11.43 12.74
C MET A 159 11.73 11.63 12.22
N GLY A 160 11.91 12.58 11.30
CA GLY A 160 13.09 12.67 10.45
C GLY A 160 12.95 11.83 9.19
N ILE A 161 13.61 12.26 8.10
CA ILE A 161 13.44 11.70 6.75
C ILE A 161 13.75 10.20 6.71
N PRO A 162 14.90 9.70 7.23
CA PRO A 162 15.26 8.29 7.05
C PRO A 162 14.28 7.31 7.71
N ARG A 163 13.78 7.65 8.91
CA ARG A 163 12.83 6.80 9.63
C ARG A 163 11.46 6.79 8.97
N TYR A 164 11.00 7.97 8.53
CA TYR A 164 9.75 8.09 7.79
C TYR A 164 9.82 7.33 6.46
N THR A 165 10.90 7.50 5.69
CA THR A 165 11.12 6.77 4.44
C THR A 165 11.14 5.26 4.66
N ALA A 166 11.87 4.76 5.66
CA ALA A 166 11.90 3.34 5.98
C ALA A 166 10.51 2.80 6.34
N LEU A 167 9.79 3.50 7.23
CA LEU A 167 8.41 3.13 7.60
C LEU A 167 7.49 3.07 6.37
N TYR A 168 7.49 4.12 5.56
CA TYR A 168 6.63 4.25 4.38
C TYR A 168 6.89 3.14 3.36
N LEU A 169 8.17 2.92 3.01
CA LEU A 169 8.53 1.91 2.00
C LEU A 169 8.32 0.49 2.51
N LEU A 170 8.67 0.18 3.77
CA LEU A 170 8.47 -1.16 4.34
C LEU A 170 6.97 -1.49 4.45
N ALA A 171 6.15 -0.53 4.87
CA ALA A 171 4.70 -0.73 4.97
C ALA A 171 4.06 -0.92 3.59
N GLY A 172 4.42 -0.09 2.61
CA GLY A 172 3.92 -0.24 1.24
C GLY A 172 4.35 -1.57 0.61
N LEU A 173 5.62 -1.95 0.77
CA LEU A 173 6.17 -3.19 0.24
C LEU A 173 5.48 -4.42 0.85
N PHE A 174 5.38 -4.47 2.18
CA PHE A 174 4.72 -5.61 2.84
C PHE A 174 3.22 -5.66 2.57
N GLY A 175 2.55 -4.51 2.46
CA GLY A 175 1.17 -4.46 2.01
C GLY A 175 0.98 -5.17 0.66
N ASN A 176 1.84 -4.87 -0.32
CA ASN A 176 1.80 -5.55 -1.61
C ASN A 176 2.17 -7.05 -1.50
N VAL A 177 3.10 -7.44 -0.62
CA VAL A 177 3.41 -8.86 -0.35
C VAL A 177 2.19 -9.59 0.20
N LEU A 178 1.57 -9.07 1.26
CA LEU A 178 0.42 -9.70 1.91
C LEU A 178 -0.78 -9.79 0.95
N SER A 179 -1.02 -8.73 0.18
CA SER A 179 -2.05 -8.73 -0.85
C SER A 179 -1.76 -9.70 -2.00
N SER A 180 -0.51 -9.86 -2.43
CA SER A 180 -0.17 -10.85 -3.46
C SER A 180 -0.35 -12.28 -2.98
N MET A 181 -0.15 -12.51 -1.67
CA MET A 181 -0.30 -13.82 -1.04
C MET A 181 -1.77 -14.20 -0.81
N LEU A 182 -2.58 -13.31 -0.24
CA LEU A 182 -3.95 -13.65 0.21
C LEU A 182 -5.06 -13.01 -0.62
N GLY A 183 -4.73 -12.00 -1.43
CA GLY A 183 -5.68 -11.33 -2.31
C GLY A 183 -6.00 -12.14 -3.57
N ARG A 184 -6.96 -11.66 -4.35
CA ARG A 184 -7.36 -12.29 -5.62
C ARG A 184 -6.21 -12.23 -6.61
N TYR A 185 -5.79 -13.38 -7.14
CA TYR A 185 -4.66 -13.44 -8.07
C TYR A 185 -4.93 -12.63 -9.36
N ASN A 186 -6.17 -12.65 -9.85
CA ASN A 186 -6.61 -11.99 -11.09
C ASN A 186 -7.04 -10.52 -10.88
N SER A 187 -6.74 -9.90 -9.74
CA SER A 187 -7.10 -8.52 -9.47
C SER A 187 -5.86 -7.64 -9.31
N PRO A 188 -5.70 -6.59 -10.15
CA PRO A 188 -4.60 -5.68 -9.99
C PRO A 188 -4.77 -4.78 -8.78
N SER A 189 -3.66 -4.39 -8.16
CA SER A 189 -3.65 -3.46 -7.04
C SER A 189 -2.52 -2.44 -7.16
N MET A 190 -2.76 -1.24 -6.63
CA MET A 190 -1.86 -0.10 -6.70
C MET A 190 -2.28 0.99 -5.71
N GLY A 191 -1.40 1.99 -5.55
CA GLY A 191 -1.59 3.13 -4.68
C GLY A 191 -0.64 3.06 -3.48
N CYS A 192 -0.31 4.23 -2.96
CA CYS A 192 0.48 4.33 -1.74
C CYS A 192 -0.34 4.07 -0.46
N SER A 193 -1.64 3.78 -0.57
CA SER A 193 -2.55 3.62 0.57
C SER A 193 -2.10 2.54 1.56
N GLY A 194 -1.46 1.45 1.12
CA GLY A 194 -0.82 0.48 2.01
C GLY A 194 0.26 1.11 2.91
N ALA A 195 1.11 1.98 2.34
CA ALA A 195 2.10 2.73 3.12
C ALA A 195 1.42 3.71 4.09
N LEU A 196 0.34 4.37 3.67
CA LEU A 196 -0.42 5.29 4.52
C LEU A 196 -1.07 4.58 5.71
N PHE A 197 -1.59 3.36 5.53
CA PHE A 197 -2.06 2.54 6.66
C PHE A 197 -0.92 2.16 7.62
N GLY A 198 0.30 1.97 7.11
CA GLY A 198 1.48 1.82 7.97
C GLY A 198 1.80 3.06 8.79
N LEU A 199 1.57 4.26 8.25
CA LEU A 199 1.69 5.49 9.03
C LEU A 199 0.65 5.54 10.16
N ILE A 200 -0.59 5.11 9.89
CA ILE A 200 -1.63 5.00 10.91
C ILE A 200 -1.22 3.97 11.99
N GLY A 201 -0.72 2.80 11.60
CA GLY A 201 -0.21 1.79 12.53
C GLY A 201 0.93 2.33 13.41
N TYR A 202 1.85 3.10 12.83
CA TYR A 202 2.89 3.79 13.60
C TYR A 202 2.29 4.76 14.63
N MET A 203 1.25 5.52 14.26
CA MET A 203 0.62 6.47 15.17
C MET A 203 -0.04 5.81 16.39
N PHE A 204 -0.52 4.58 16.27
CA PHE A 204 -0.97 3.82 17.45
C PHE A 204 0.18 3.62 18.43
N ILE A 205 1.35 3.16 17.95
CA ILE A 205 2.53 2.97 18.80
C ILE A 205 3.04 4.30 19.36
N ASP A 206 3.09 5.35 18.54
CA ASP A 206 3.51 6.68 18.98
C ASP A 206 2.61 7.22 20.09
N THR A 207 1.29 7.06 19.95
CA THR A 207 0.30 7.48 20.96
C THR A 207 0.46 6.70 22.25
N LEU A 208 0.66 5.37 22.16
CA LEU A 208 0.90 4.52 23.34
C LEU A 208 2.23 4.84 24.03
N ALA A 209 3.30 5.05 23.25
CA ALA A 209 4.63 5.39 23.76
C ALA A 209 4.65 6.74 24.49
N HIS A 210 3.81 7.68 24.04
CA HIS A 210 3.72 9.04 24.56
C HIS A 210 2.41 9.29 25.33
N TRP A 211 1.77 8.25 25.85
CA TRP A 211 0.45 8.32 26.52
C TRP A 211 0.34 9.43 27.56
N LYS A 212 1.39 9.63 28.37
CA LYS A 212 1.42 10.64 29.44
C LYS A 212 1.66 12.08 28.95
N LEU A 213 2.09 12.26 27.69
CA LEU A 213 2.40 13.56 27.10
C LEU A 213 1.25 14.11 26.25
N ILE A 214 0.24 13.29 25.97
CA ILE A 214 -0.92 13.63 25.15
C ILE A 214 -2.05 13.98 26.11
N ASP A 215 -2.72 15.11 25.90
CA ASP A 215 -3.78 15.59 26.81
C ASP A 215 -4.96 14.61 26.91
N ASN A 216 -5.29 13.90 25.81
CA ASN A 216 -6.39 12.93 25.74
C ASN A 216 -6.05 11.73 24.85
N PRO A 217 -5.17 10.81 25.30
CA PRO A 217 -4.64 9.75 24.45
C PRO A 217 -5.71 8.73 24.05
N GLY A 218 -6.69 8.45 24.93
CA GLY A 218 -7.80 7.54 24.62
C GLY A 218 -8.68 8.05 23.46
N ARG A 219 -8.89 9.37 23.37
CA ARG A 219 -9.62 9.98 22.25
C ARG A 219 -8.83 9.88 20.95
N GLU A 220 -7.51 10.03 21.00
CA GLU A 220 -6.66 9.89 19.81
C GLU A 220 -6.62 8.45 19.31
N ILE A 221 -6.48 7.46 20.20
CA ILE A 221 -6.61 6.03 19.84
C ILE A 221 -7.98 5.74 19.24
N LEU A 222 -9.06 6.26 19.84
CA LEU A 222 -10.41 6.06 19.32
C LEU A 222 -10.57 6.65 17.91
N LYS A 223 -10.04 7.85 17.65
CA LYS A 223 -10.05 8.45 16.30
C LYS A 223 -9.30 7.59 15.30
N LEU A 224 -8.10 7.12 15.65
CA LEU A 224 -7.31 6.24 14.78
C LEU A 224 -8.04 4.93 14.50
N LEU A 225 -8.66 4.34 15.52
CA LEU A 225 -9.44 3.11 15.39
C LEU A 225 -10.66 3.29 14.49
N VAL A 226 -11.47 4.32 14.74
CA VAL A 226 -12.64 4.65 13.93
C VAL A 226 -12.24 4.92 12.49
N SER A 227 -11.19 5.71 12.25
CA SER A 227 -10.69 5.97 10.90
C SER A 227 -10.25 4.68 10.20
N THR A 228 -9.51 3.81 10.89
CA THR A 228 -9.03 2.54 10.33
C THR A 228 -10.19 1.62 9.96
N ILE A 229 -11.18 1.50 10.85
CA ILE A 229 -12.38 0.68 10.62
C ILE A 229 -13.19 1.22 9.44
N ILE A 230 -13.44 2.53 9.39
CA ILE A 230 -14.16 3.14 8.26
C ILE A 230 -13.42 2.87 6.95
N SER A 231 -12.11 3.07 6.90
CA SER A 231 -11.33 2.84 5.68
C SER A 231 -11.36 1.36 5.24
N LEU A 232 -11.30 0.39 6.16
CA LEU A 232 -11.42 -1.03 5.84
C LEU A 232 -12.85 -1.41 5.41
N ILE A 233 -13.89 -0.83 6.04
CA ILE A 233 -15.29 -1.03 5.63
C ILE A 233 -15.52 -0.50 4.21
N LEU A 234 -14.98 0.66 3.89
CA LEU A 234 -15.04 1.20 2.53
C LEU A 234 -14.37 0.25 1.54
N GLY A 235 -13.35 -0.50 1.94
CA GLY A 235 -12.74 -1.54 1.09
C GLY A 235 -13.43 -2.88 1.05
N LEU A 236 -14.40 -3.13 1.94
CA LEU A 236 -15.35 -4.23 1.79
C LEU A 236 -16.46 -3.90 0.79
N LEU A 237 -16.69 -2.60 0.53
CA LEU A 237 -17.66 -2.21 -0.47
C LEU A 237 -17.21 -2.81 -1.82
N PRO A 238 -18.09 -3.57 -2.48
CA PRO A 238 -17.80 -4.02 -3.82
C PRO A 238 -17.47 -2.80 -4.65
N GLY A 239 -16.44 -2.89 -5.48
CA GLY A 239 -16.46 -2.10 -6.71
C GLY A 239 -17.80 -2.38 -7.36
N CYS A 240 -18.71 -1.40 -7.30
CA CYS A 240 -20.13 -1.55 -7.57
C CYS A 240 -20.37 -2.23 -8.92
N LYS A 241 -20.41 -3.57 -8.92
CA LYS A 241 -20.77 -4.36 -10.10
C LYS A 241 -22.28 -4.36 -10.34
N LYS A 242 -23.09 -3.67 -9.52
CA LYS A 242 -24.55 -3.72 -9.64
C LYS A 242 -25.30 -2.56 -8.96
N PHE A 243 -24.92 -1.31 -9.22
CA PHE A 243 -25.85 -0.19 -9.00
C PHE A 243 -25.88 0.67 -10.26
N LEU A 244 -26.85 0.38 -11.12
CA LEU A 244 -27.20 1.04 -12.40
C LEU A 244 -26.21 0.86 -13.55
N THR A 245 -26.40 -0.23 -14.32
CA THR A 245 -26.15 -0.31 -15.78
C THR A 245 -24.80 0.13 -16.36
N LYS A 246 -23.73 0.25 -15.57
CA LYS A 246 -22.34 0.28 -16.05
C LYS A 246 -21.43 -0.45 -15.05
N ASN A 247 -20.58 -1.35 -15.55
CA ASN A 247 -19.60 -2.05 -14.74
C ASN A 247 -18.60 -1.05 -14.13
N ILE A 248 -18.72 -0.76 -12.83
CA ILE A 248 -17.88 0.18 -12.08
C ILE A 248 -16.93 -0.62 -11.17
N PHE A 249 -15.62 -0.53 -11.39
CA PHE A 249 -14.62 -1.16 -10.53
C PHE A 249 -14.02 -0.16 -9.54
N VAL A 250 -14.38 -0.31 -8.25
CA VAL A 250 -13.76 0.35 -7.09
C VAL A 250 -13.42 -0.73 -6.06
N GLY A 251 -12.34 -1.47 -6.26
CA GLY A 251 -11.83 -2.38 -5.22
C GLY A 251 -10.73 -1.68 -4.44
N LEU A 252 -10.91 -1.46 -3.13
CA LEU A 252 -9.78 -1.17 -2.25
C LEU A 252 -9.16 -2.49 -1.79
N ASP A 253 -7.84 -2.52 -1.69
CA ASP A 253 -7.10 -3.70 -1.33
C ASP A 253 -6.90 -3.78 0.18
N ASN A 254 -7.86 -4.38 0.88
CA ASN A 254 -7.83 -4.47 2.33
C ASN A 254 -6.66 -5.32 2.85
N PHE A 255 -6.15 -6.28 2.07
CA PHE A 255 -4.94 -6.99 2.45
C PHE A 255 -3.70 -6.10 2.40
N ALA A 256 -3.60 -5.23 1.39
CA ALA A 256 -2.51 -4.26 1.33
C ALA A 256 -2.58 -3.26 2.49
N HIS A 257 -3.78 -2.79 2.84
CA HIS A 257 -4.00 -1.92 4.00
C HIS A 257 -3.67 -2.60 5.32
N LEU A 258 -4.14 -3.83 5.52
CA LEU A 258 -3.85 -4.62 6.71
C LEU A 258 -2.35 -4.91 6.86
N GLY A 259 -1.69 -5.31 5.77
CA GLY A 259 -0.25 -5.59 5.77
C GLY A 259 0.56 -4.33 6.10
N GLY A 260 0.20 -3.20 5.48
CA GLY A 260 0.77 -1.90 5.81
C GLY A 260 0.59 -1.54 7.29
N PHE A 261 -0.63 -1.66 7.82
CA PHE A 261 -0.95 -1.39 9.23
C PHE A 261 -0.15 -2.25 10.20
N VAL A 262 -0.05 -3.56 9.94
CA VAL A 262 0.74 -4.50 10.77
C VAL A 262 2.21 -4.10 10.78
N VAL A 263 2.80 -3.79 9.61
CA VAL A 263 4.17 -3.28 9.57
C VAL A 263 4.28 -1.94 10.28
N GLY A 264 3.28 -1.07 10.19
CA GLY A 264 3.22 0.17 10.95
C GLY A 264 3.34 -0.04 12.46
N LEU A 265 2.61 -1.01 13.01
CA LEU A 265 2.69 -1.38 14.43
C LEU A 265 4.08 -1.93 14.79
N VAL A 266 4.60 -2.88 14.00
CA VAL A 266 5.89 -3.52 14.30
C VAL A 266 7.05 -2.53 14.13
N ALA A 267 7.10 -1.82 13.00
CA ALA A 267 8.10 -0.80 12.72
C ALA A 267 7.98 0.42 13.65
N GLY A 268 6.78 0.70 14.17
CA GLY A 268 6.57 1.68 15.23
C GLY A 268 7.39 1.37 16.48
N VAL A 269 7.44 0.12 16.92
CA VAL A 269 8.26 -0.28 18.08
C VAL A 269 9.76 -0.07 17.80
N ILE A 270 10.19 -0.30 16.56
CA ILE A 270 11.58 -0.14 16.11
C ILE A 270 11.97 1.35 16.04
N LEU A 271 11.15 2.15 15.36
CA LEU A 271 11.51 3.50 14.90
C LEU A 271 11.05 4.62 15.84
N CYS A 272 10.02 4.37 16.67
CA CYS A 272 9.48 5.40 17.57
C CYS A 272 10.55 5.84 18.60
N PRO A 273 10.78 7.15 18.77
CA PRO A 273 11.71 7.67 19.76
C PRO A 273 11.10 7.62 21.16
N MET A 274 11.31 6.50 21.87
CA MET A 274 10.76 6.32 23.23
C MET A 274 11.69 6.86 24.32
N PRO A 275 11.19 7.58 25.35
CA PRO A 275 12.02 8.18 26.40
C PRO A 275 12.68 7.15 27.33
N MET A 276 14.00 7.09 27.38
CA MET A 276 14.78 6.09 28.11
C MET A 276 15.17 6.57 29.51
N LEU A 277 14.23 6.52 30.46
CA LEU A 277 14.39 7.16 31.78
C LEU A 277 15.20 6.33 32.82
N SER A 278 15.41 5.02 32.59
CA SER A 278 16.16 4.16 33.52
C SER A 278 16.93 3.06 32.79
N LYS A 279 17.98 2.49 33.39
CA LYS A 279 18.74 1.35 32.83
C LYS A 279 17.85 0.15 32.51
N LYS A 280 16.88 -0.15 33.38
CA LYS A 280 15.89 -1.20 33.15
C LYS A 280 14.98 -0.86 31.96
N SER A 281 14.49 0.37 31.87
CA SER A 281 13.66 0.83 30.74
C SER A 281 14.43 0.82 29.42
N MET A 282 15.72 1.18 29.44
CA MET A 282 16.60 1.10 28.27
C MET A 282 16.71 -0.33 27.76
N TRP A 283 17.06 -1.28 28.63
CA TRP A 283 17.19 -2.69 28.28
C TRP A 283 15.89 -3.25 27.70
N VAL A 284 14.75 -3.02 28.36
CA VAL A 284 13.44 -3.49 27.88
C VAL A 284 13.14 -2.96 26.47
N LYS A 285 13.43 -1.69 26.20
CA LYS A 285 13.18 -1.07 24.88
C LYS A 285 14.11 -1.60 23.80
N TRP A 286 15.38 -1.82 24.11
CA TRP A 286 16.32 -2.42 23.15
C TRP A 286 15.95 -3.86 22.81
N VAL A 287 15.55 -4.66 23.82
CA VAL A 287 15.03 -6.01 23.59
C VAL A 287 13.76 -5.96 22.75
N ALA A 288 12.80 -5.09 23.08
CA ALA A 288 11.56 -4.93 22.29
C ALA A 288 11.85 -4.54 20.83
N ARG A 289 12.82 -3.64 20.59
CA ARG A 289 13.26 -3.26 19.24
C ARG A 289 13.87 -4.44 18.49
N LEU A 290 14.79 -5.17 19.13
CA LEU A 290 15.41 -6.35 18.53
C LEU A 290 14.36 -7.41 18.17
N SER A 291 13.46 -7.73 19.11
CA SER A 291 12.36 -8.67 18.88
C SER A 291 11.45 -8.21 17.74
N ALA A 292 11.08 -6.92 17.70
CA ALA A 292 10.27 -6.37 16.63
C ALA A 292 10.98 -6.43 15.26
N THR A 293 12.30 -6.20 15.22
CA THR A 293 13.10 -6.36 14.00
C THR A 293 13.10 -7.82 13.53
N VAL A 294 13.31 -8.78 14.43
CA VAL A 294 13.24 -10.22 14.09
C VAL A 294 11.85 -10.58 13.57
N VAL A 295 10.78 -10.15 14.25
CA VAL A 295 9.40 -10.39 13.80
C VAL A 295 9.17 -9.81 12.41
N LEU A 296 9.61 -8.58 12.14
CA LEU A 296 9.47 -7.95 10.83
C LEU A 296 10.18 -8.76 9.74
N VAL A 297 11.43 -9.17 9.97
CA VAL A 297 12.20 -9.98 9.01
C VAL A 297 11.51 -11.33 8.78
N VAL A 298 11.06 -12.01 9.83
CA VAL A 298 10.34 -13.28 9.73
C VAL A 298 9.05 -13.12 8.93
N LEU A 299 8.26 -12.06 9.18
CA LEU A 299 7.04 -11.78 8.41
C LEU A 299 7.34 -11.65 6.92
N PHE A 300 8.34 -10.84 6.54
CA PHE A 300 8.74 -10.69 5.14
C PHE A 300 9.20 -12.01 4.52
N VAL A 301 10.11 -12.72 5.18
CA VAL A 301 10.70 -13.96 4.66
C VAL A 301 9.63 -15.04 4.51
N VAL A 302 8.78 -15.24 5.52
CA VAL A 302 7.74 -16.26 5.50
C VAL A 302 6.70 -15.95 4.43
N CYS A 303 6.16 -14.72 4.38
CA CYS A 303 5.12 -14.38 3.39
C CYS A 303 5.65 -14.45 1.95
N ILE A 304 6.87 -13.99 1.69
CA ILE A 304 7.48 -14.09 0.35
C ILE A 304 7.75 -15.56 -0.01
N ASN A 305 8.27 -16.36 0.93
CA ASN A 305 8.54 -17.78 0.70
C ASN A 305 7.23 -18.53 0.40
N VAL A 306 6.20 -18.31 1.21
CA VAL A 306 4.86 -18.87 1.02
C VAL A 306 4.27 -18.46 -0.33
N PHE A 307 4.39 -17.18 -0.70
CA PHE A 307 3.90 -16.69 -2.00
C PHE A 307 4.55 -17.42 -3.19
N TYR A 308 5.86 -17.66 -3.16
CA TYR A 308 6.55 -18.31 -4.27
C TYR A 308 6.45 -19.84 -4.26
N ASN A 309 6.39 -20.47 -3.09
CA ASN A 309 6.51 -21.93 -2.98
C ASN A 309 5.18 -22.66 -2.76
N SER A 310 4.11 -21.96 -2.36
CA SER A 310 2.79 -22.60 -2.17
C SER A 310 2.00 -22.58 -3.48
N ALA A 311 1.34 -23.69 -3.83
CA ALA A 311 0.46 -23.73 -5.01
C ALA A 311 -0.66 -22.68 -4.90
N ASP A 312 -1.42 -22.73 -3.80
CA ASP A 312 -2.45 -21.74 -3.47
C ASP A 312 -2.28 -21.23 -2.03
N PRO A 313 -1.61 -20.08 -1.82
CA PRO A 313 -1.44 -19.48 -0.51
C PRO A 313 -2.77 -19.03 0.14
N SER A 314 -3.85 -18.87 -0.63
CA SER A 314 -5.15 -18.48 -0.06
C SER A 314 -5.76 -19.58 0.82
N GLN A 315 -5.38 -20.84 0.61
CA GLN A 315 -5.81 -21.97 1.45
C GLN A 315 -5.25 -21.93 2.87
N ILE A 316 -4.20 -21.14 3.13
CA ILE A 316 -3.69 -20.92 4.49
C ILE A 316 -4.77 -20.26 5.36
N CYS A 317 -5.62 -19.44 4.75
CA CYS A 317 -6.74 -18.80 5.42
C CYS A 317 -7.94 -18.72 4.48
N PRO A 318 -8.75 -19.79 4.36
CA PRO A 318 -9.89 -19.82 3.45
C PRO A 318 -10.92 -18.74 3.75
N GLY A 319 -11.04 -18.32 5.01
CA GLY A 319 -11.92 -17.23 5.44
C GLY A 319 -11.35 -15.82 5.20
N CYS A 320 -10.06 -15.68 4.90
CA CYS A 320 -9.46 -14.35 4.72
C CYS A 320 -10.00 -13.64 3.47
N LYS A 321 -10.53 -14.37 2.47
CA LYS A 321 -11.14 -13.75 1.28
C LYS A 321 -12.21 -12.72 1.64
N TYR A 322 -12.95 -12.93 2.74
CA TYR A 322 -14.00 -12.04 3.22
C TYR A 322 -13.48 -10.71 3.78
N LEU A 323 -12.16 -10.55 3.94
CA LEU A 323 -11.55 -9.27 4.27
C LEU A 323 -11.55 -8.30 3.08
N SER A 324 -11.70 -8.76 1.85
CA SER A 324 -11.73 -7.92 0.64
C SER A 324 -12.95 -8.18 -0.24
N CYS A 325 -13.96 -8.87 0.28
CA CYS A 325 -15.21 -9.15 -0.42
C CYS A 325 -16.33 -9.46 0.56
N LEU A 326 -17.56 -9.07 0.23
CA LEU A 326 -18.74 -9.50 0.98
C LEU A 326 -19.33 -10.77 0.34
N PRO A 327 -19.77 -11.78 1.13
CA PRO A 327 -20.38 -13.02 0.63
C PRO A 327 -21.81 -12.79 0.13
N VAL A 328 -21.98 -11.84 -0.79
CA VAL A 328 -23.25 -11.48 -1.40
C VAL A 328 -23.13 -11.70 -2.90
N SER A 329 -24.07 -12.40 -3.53
CA SER A 329 -24.12 -12.56 -4.99
C SER A 329 -22.81 -13.09 -5.62
N ASN A 330 -22.15 -14.06 -4.98
CA ASN A 330 -20.89 -14.70 -5.44
C ASN A 330 -19.73 -13.71 -5.66
N TRP A 331 -19.72 -12.57 -4.96
CA TRP A 331 -18.64 -11.58 -5.07
C TRP A 331 -17.30 -12.03 -4.50
N CYS A 332 -17.27 -13.20 -3.85
CA CYS A 332 -16.14 -13.82 -3.17
C CYS A 332 -15.65 -15.12 -3.83
N ASP A 333 -16.25 -15.52 -4.95
CA ASP A 333 -15.91 -16.76 -5.65
C ASP A 333 -14.98 -16.41 -6.83
N PHE A 334 -13.71 -16.80 -6.72
CA PHE A 334 -12.66 -16.62 -7.74
C PHE A 334 -11.81 -17.88 -7.83
#